data_AF-A0A523USZ1-F1
#
_entry.id   AF-A0A523USZ1-F1
#
_cell.length_a   1.000
_cell.length_b   1.000
_cell.length_c   1.000
_cell.angle_alpha   90.00
_cell.angle_beta   90.00
_cell.angle_gamma   90.00
#
_symmetry.space_group_name_H-M   'P 1'
#
loop_
_entity.id
_entity.type
_entity.pdbx_description
1 polymer ?
#
loop_
_entity_poly.entity_id
_entity_poly.type
_entity_poly.pdbx_seq_one_letter_code
_entity_poly.pdbx_strand_id
1 'polypeptide(L)'
;MQPFREFLKKNLLLFDGGNGTEFYKRGVFINRCFDELNLSDEAMVTDVHKQYIEAGAEAIETNTFGANRLKLSKHGLDDKLFEMNHRGVEIAREVTQGRAYVAGAIGPLGIRIEPWGKTAREEAREIFKEQAKALLEGGVDLFLLETFLELSPLEQAVLAVREICDLPIIAQLTIREDGSTPFGTPVEMYTKEMSSWDVDVIGLNCSVGPEAMLEAVEAMAARTEKPRSTMPNAGKPKEIEGRNIYLSSPDYFAEYARRFALAGVKVIGGCCGTTPKDIRAAKAAIKALKPVEHGGQWKQVTVEAAPVKLVPQVEKSGLARKISKGEFVEVVEITPPRGCDPSKVLKAAKALMEAGIDAVNIPDGPRASSRMSPLALATTMERETGIESVLHYCCRDRNLLGMQSDLLGAYTLGIRNLLLITGDPPKLGDYPDATAVFDVDSIGLVNVVNRLNHGRDIGDNAFGDPTGFFIGVGVNPQAHNLDYEIRRFWYKVDAGAEFAITQPVFDPEALLSFLEKISHCRIPIIAGIWPLASLRNAEFLRSEVPGIYIPDSVMERMKKAEEKGEAAREGINIARESLLEVRDSVQGVQVSTPFGKYERAIEVIKAMRDDE
;
A
#
# COMPACT_ATOMS: atom_id res chain seq x y z
N MET A 1 38.61 -16.99 -1.00
CA MET A 1 37.72 -18.06 -1.51
C MET A 1 37.53 -17.93 -3.01
N GLN A 2 37.02 -18.95 -3.67
CA GLN A 2 36.53 -18.85 -5.04
C GLN A 2 35.39 -17.80 -5.10
N PRO A 3 35.20 -17.04 -6.20
CA PRO A 3 34.05 -16.16 -6.34
C PRO A 3 32.73 -16.93 -6.20
N PHE A 4 31.75 -16.35 -5.48
CA PHE A 4 30.47 -16.98 -5.16
C PHE A 4 29.74 -17.58 -6.39
N ARG A 5 29.65 -16.81 -7.48
CA ARG A 5 29.02 -17.23 -8.74
C ARG A 5 29.64 -18.52 -9.31
N GLU A 6 30.97 -18.61 -9.27
CA GLU A 6 31.69 -19.78 -9.77
C GLU A 6 31.58 -20.98 -8.82
N PHE A 7 31.52 -20.72 -7.51
CA PHE A 7 31.30 -21.77 -6.51
C PHE A 7 29.91 -22.42 -6.68
N LEU A 8 28.86 -21.61 -6.82
CA LEU A 8 27.47 -22.07 -6.91
C LEU A 8 27.16 -22.84 -8.20
N LYS A 9 27.96 -22.67 -9.26
CA LYS A 9 27.83 -23.49 -10.47
C LYS A 9 28.00 -24.99 -10.16
N LYS A 10 28.93 -25.35 -9.27
CA LYS A 10 29.37 -26.73 -9.05
C LYS A 10 29.04 -27.30 -7.68
N ASN A 11 28.69 -26.47 -6.71
CA ASN A 11 28.55 -26.86 -5.31
C ASN A 11 27.19 -26.46 -4.74
N LEU A 12 26.76 -27.22 -3.73
CA LEU A 12 25.74 -26.79 -2.78
C LEU A 12 26.39 -25.85 -1.77
N LEU A 13 25.68 -24.82 -1.35
CA LEU A 13 26.13 -23.90 -0.33
C LEU A 13 25.23 -24.02 0.90
N LEU A 14 25.83 -24.29 2.06
CA LEU A 14 25.13 -24.29 3.34
C LEU A 14 25.32 -22.94 4.06
N PHE A 15 24.23 -22.24 4.32
CA PHE A 15 24.16 -21.06 5.19
C PHE A 15 24.05 -21.44 6.67
N ASP A 16 24.12 -20.44 7.54
CA ASP A 16 23.86 -20.54 8.96
C ASP A 16 22.35 -20.70 9.28
N GLY A 17 22.01 -20.50 10.55
CA GLY A 17 20.65 -20.59 11.09
C GLY A 17 20.18 -19.27 11.69
N GLY A 18 19.10 -19.30 12.49
CA GLY A 18 18.49 -18.10 13.05
C GLY A 18 19.30 -17.42 14.16
N ASN A 19 20.09 -16.40 13.79
CA ASN A 19 20.85 -15.54 14.70
C ASN A 19 19.97 -14.93 15.81
N GLY A 20 18.82 -14.33 15.46
CA GLY A 20 17.92 -13.71 16.43
C GLY A 20 17.41 -14.68 17.51
N THR A 21 17.14 -15.94 17.15
CA THR A 21 16.73 -16.95 18.15
C THR A 21 17.88 -17.41 19.04
N GLU A 22 19.13 -17.33 18.57
CA GLU A 22 20.31 -17.62 19.38
C GLU A 22 20.64 -16.48 20.36
N PHE A 23 20.41 -15.21 19.97
CA PHE A 23 20.49 -14.07 20.90
C PHE A 23 19.40 -14.12 21.96
N TYR A 24 18.18 -14.48 21.57
CA TYR A 24 17.08 -14.65 22.52
C TYR A 24 17.37 -15.70 23.60
N LYS A 25 17.94 -16.85 23.22
CA LYS A 25 18.38 -17.89 24.17
C LYS A 25 19.46 -17.41 25.13
N ARG A 26 20.26 -16.42 24.72
CA ARG A 26 21.33 -15.79 25.50
C ARG A 26 20.85 -14.58 26.32
N GLY A 27 19.54 -14.32 26.35
CA GLY A 27 18.92 -13.31 27.22
C GLY A 27 18.61 -11.97 26.55
N VAL A 28 18.71 -11.86 25.22
CA VAL A 28 18.32 -10.65 24.49
C VAL A 28 16.87 -10.77 24.01
N PHE A 29 15.96 -10.05 24.67
CA PHE A 29 14.53 -10.14 24.36
C PHE A 29 14.13 -9.29 23.14
N ILE A 30 13.01 -9.65 22.52
CA ILE A 30 12.49 -9.07 21.26
C ILE A 30 12.16 -7.57 21.30
N ASN A 31 12.13 -6.96 22.49
CA ASN A 31 11.93 -5.52 22.66
C ASN A 31 13.24 -4.72 22.46
N ARG A 32 14.39 -5.38 22.32
CA ARG A 32 15.66 -4.76 21.95
C ARG A 32 15.94 -4.91 20.45
N CYS A 33 16.71 -3.97 19.92
CA CYS A 33 17.24 -4.07 18.57
C CYS A 33 18.40 -5.08 18.55
N PHE A 34 18.27 -6.18 17.80
CA PHE A 34 19.35 -7.16 17.70
C PHE A 34 20.54 -6.63 16.89
N ASP A 35 20.30 -5.75 15.93
CA ASP A 35 21.37 -5.10 15.14
C ASP A 35 22.29 -4.25 16.03
N GLU A 36 21.76 -3.69 17.13
CA GLU A 36 22.53 -2.95 18.15
C GLU A 36 23.63 -3.80 18.80
N LEU A 37 23.46 -5.13 18.84
CA LEU A 37 24.45 -6.03 19.44
C LEU A 37 25.81 -5.95 18.74
N ASN A 38 25.87 -5.52 17.48
CA ASN A 38 27.15 -5.27 16.79
C ASN A 38 28.01 -4.23 17.52
N LEU A 39 27.38 -3.30 18.24
CA LEU A 39 28.06 -2.26 19.02
C LEU A 39 28.01 -2.53 20.52
N SER A 40 26.87 -3.03 21.03
CA SER A 40 26.66 -3.18 22.47
C SER A 40 27.19 -4.49 23.06
N ASP A 41 27.26 -5.57 22.26
CA ASP A 41 27.74 -6.89 22.70
C ASP A 41 28.30 -7.71 21.53
N GLU A 42 29.41 -7.21 20.99
CA GLU A 42 30.13 -7.84 19.89
C GLU A 42 30.57 -9.28 20.21
N ALA A 43 30.91 -9.56 21.46
CA ALA A 43 31.35 -10.88 21.89
C ALA A 43 30.24 -11.93 21.69
N MET A 44 28.99 -11.56 21.95
CA MET A 44 27.83 -12.42 21.69
C MET A 44 27.65 -12.70 20.19
N VAL A 45 27.71 -11.67 19.34
CA VAL A 45 27.60 -11.82 17.88
C VAL A 45 28.72 -12.72 17.35
N THR A 46 29.95 -12.48 17.81
CA THR A 46 31.14 -13.27 17.49
C THR A 46 30.97 -14.74 17.87
N ASP A 47 30.49 -15.03 19.08
CA ASP A 47 30.23 -16.40 19.55
C ASP A 47 29.21 -17.13 18.66
N VAL A 48 28.09 -16.47 18.34
CA VAL A 48 27.05 -17.07 17.48
C VAL A 48 27.60 -17.41 16.10
N HIS A 49 28.29 -16.47 15.43
CA HIS A 49 28.91 -16.75 14.13
C HIS A 49 29.94 -17.88 14.20
N LYS A 50 30.78 -17.91 15.24
CA LYS A 50 31.77 -18.99 15.43
C LYS A 50 31.09 -20.35 15.51
N GLN A 51 30.00 -20.45 16.27
CA GLN A 51 29.27 -21.71 16.42
C GLN A 51 28.67 -22.21 15.10
N TYR A 52 28.16 -21.32 14.24
CA TYR A 52 27.65 -21.72 12.92
C TYR A 52 28.77 -22.12 11.96
N ILE A 53 29.91 -21.41 11.95
CA ILE A 53 31.10 -21.82 11.17
C ILE A 53 31.61 -23.18 11.63
N GLU A 54 31.70 -23.42 12.94
CA GLU A 54 32.11 -24.71 13.51
C GLU A 54 31.08 -25.83 13.27
N ALA A 55 29.82 -25.48 13.07
CA ALA A 55 28.77 -26.40 12.62
C ALA A 55 28.92 -26.80 11.15
N GLY A 56 29.66 -26.02 10.36
CA GLY A 56 29.94 -26.29 8.95
C GLY A 56 29.19 -25.41 7.97
N ALA A 57 28.68 -24.25 8.42
CA ALA A 57 28.21 -23.20 7.52
C ALA A 57 29.36 -22.71 6.62
N GLU A 58 29.06 -22.56 5.33
CA GLU A 58 29.97 -22.09 4.28
C GLU A 58 29.68 -20.64 3.88
N ALA A 59 28.55 -20.10 4.33
CA ALA A 59 28.21 -18.69 4.33
C ALA A 59 27.51 -18.35 5.66
N ILE A 60 27.69 -17.12 6.14
CA ILE A 60 26.99 -16.59 7.30
C ILE A 60 26.35 -15.24 6.97
N GLU A 61 25.22 -14.98 7.61
CA GLU A 61 24.53 -13.69 7.54
C GLU A 61 25.17 -12.70 8.51
N THR A 62 25.34 -11.44 8.08
CA THR A 62 25.66 -10.36 9.00
C THR A 62 24.50 -10.10 9.94
N ASN A 63 24.76 -9.73 11.19
CA ASN A 63 23.71 -9.32 12.13
C ASN A 63 23.18 -7.91 11.80
N THR A 64 22.48 -7.78 10.66
CA THR A 64 22.05 -6.49 10.10
C THR A 64 20.65 -6.51 9.50
N PHE A 65 19.85 -7.55 9.77
CA PHE A 65 18.50 -7.72 9.23
C PHE A 65 17.60 -6.48 9.34
N GLY A 66 17.71 -5.76 10.46
CA GLY A 66 16.91 -4.59 10.79
C GLY A 66 17.66 -3.26 10.73
N ALA A 67 18.92 -3.24 10.33
CA ALA A 67 19.80 -2.08 10.42
C ALA A 67 19.56 -1.00 9.34
N ASN A 68 18.30 -0.64 9.09
CA ASN A 68 17.91 0.49 8.23
C ASN A 68 17.30 1.64 9.03
N ARG A 69 17.29 2.83 8.44
CA ARG A 69 16.87 4.07 9.08
C ARG A 69 15.50 3.97 9.75
N LEU A 70 14.50 3.39 9.06
CA LEU A 70 13.14 3.31 9.58
C LEU A 70 12.99 2.38 10.80
N LYS A 71 13.70 1.25 10.80
CA LYS A 71 13.68 0.33 11.94
C LYS A 71 14.51 0.88 13.10
N LEU A 72 15.68 1.45 12.83
CA LEU A 72 16.56 2.03 13.85
C LEU A 72 15.95 3.27 14.52
N SER A 73 15.23 4.13 13.78
CA SER A 73 14.54 5.30 14.37
C SER A 73 13.51 4.92 15.44
N LYS A 74 12.90 3.73 15.37
CA LYS A 74 11.97 3.25 16.43
C LYS A 74 12.67 3.02 17.76
N HIS A 75 13.99 2.87 17.74
CA HIS A 75 14.84 2.69 18.90
C HIS A 75 15.72 3.93 19.20
N GLY A 76 15.62 4.99 18.39
CA GLY A 76 16.47 6.19 18.50
C GLY A 76 17.93 5.92 18.12
N LEU A 77 18.17 5.02 17.16
CA LEU A 77 19.49 4.54 16.74
C LEU A 77 19.79 4.83 15.26
N ASP A 78 19.02 5.67 14.58
CA ASP A 78 19.18 5.91 13.14
C ASP A 78 20.48 6.63 12.76
N ASP A 79 21.05 7.42 13.68
CA ASP A 79 22.38 8.01 13.54
C ASP A 79 23.51 6.95 13.56
N LYS A 80 23.22 5.73 14.03
CA LYS A 80 24.13 4.59 14.11
C LYS A 80 24.01 3.61 12.96
N LEU A 81 23.21 3.90 11.93
CA LEU A 81 23.00 3.02 10.77
C LEU A 81 24.31 2.54 10.16
N PHE A 82 25.21 3.47 9.83
CA PHE A 82 26.49 3.11 9.19
C PHE A 82 27.35 2.24 10.12
N GLU A 83 27.56 2.71 11.36
CA GLU A 83 28.40 2.02 12.37
C GLU A 83 27.91 0.59 12.64
N MET A 84 26.59 0.39 12.80
CA MET A 84 26.01 -0.93 13.07
C MET A 84 26.17 -1.91 11.90
N ASN A 85 25.91 -1.46 10.67
CA ASN A 85 26.08 -2.31 9.49
C ASN A 85 27.56 -2.64 9.27
N HIS A 86 28.41 -1.62 9.28
CA HIS A 86 29.85 -1.80 9.05
C HIS A 86 30.47 -2.74 10.08
N ARG A 87 30.18 -2.54 11.38
CA ARG A 87 30.71 -3.42 12.43
C ARG A 87 30.17 -4.85 12.32
N GLY A 88 28.91 -5.02 11.92
CA GLY A 88 28.33 -6.34 11.64
C GLY A 88 29.11 -7.11 10.57
N VAL A 89 29.56 -6.43 9.50
CA VAL A 89 30.41 -7.05 8.47
C VAL A 89 31.80 -7.38 9.00
N GLU A 90 32.43 -6.47 9.75
CA GLU A 90 33.75 -6.69 10.33
C GLU A 90 33.78 -7.92 11.24
N ILE A 91 32.81 -8.05 12.15
CA ILE A 91 32.70 -9.22 13.05
C ILE A 91 32.58 -10.51 12.23
N ALA A 92 31.72 -10.54 11.22
CA ALA A 92 31.56 -11.71 10.35
C ALA A 92 32.86 -12.03 9.60
N ARG A 93 33.57 -11.03 9.08
CA ARG A 93 34.89 -11.19 8.42
C ARG A 93 35.95 -11.73 9.37
N GLU A 94 36.04 -11.19 10.58
CA GLU A 94 36.98 -11.62 11.62
C GLU A 94 36.76 -13.08 12.01
N VAL A 95 35.50 -13.52 12.11
CA VAL A 95 35.14 -14.91 12.43
C VAL A 95 35.40 -15.87 11.27
N THR A 96 35.00 -15.49 10.06
CA THR A 96 35.15 -16.36 8.87
C THR A 96 36.61 -16.54 8.47
N GLN A 97 37.46 -15.51 8.64
CA GLN A 97 38.86 -15.50 8.20
C GLN A 97 39.03 -15.96 6.73
N GLY A 98 38.06 -15.61 5.88
CA GLY A 98 38.05 -16.00 4.47
C GLY A 98 37.82 -17.49 4.22
N ARG A 99 37.25 -18.25 5.17
CA ARG A 99 36.86 -19.67 5.02
C ARG A 99 35.38 -19.89 4.70
N ALA A 100 34.55 -18.87 4.88
CA ALA A 100 33.14 -18.83 4.53
C ALA A 100 32.79 -17.46 3.93
N TYR A 101 31.72 -17.40 3.15
CA TYR A 101 31.22 -16.14 2.57
C TYR A 101 30.50 -15.31 3.65
N VAL A 102 30.63 -14.00 3.58
CA VAL A 102 29.89 -13.05 4.42
C VAL A 102 28.77 -12.43 3.58
N ALA A 103 27.52 -12.71 3.94
CA ALA A 103 26.33 -12.19 3.27
C ALA A 103 25.76 -10.99 4.04
N GLY A 104 25.67 -9.83 3.38
CA GLY A 104 25.01 -8.65 3.91
C GLY A 104 23.50 -8.85 4.00
N ALA A 105 22.98 -9.13 5.19
CA ALA A 105 21.57 -9.38 5.42
C ALA A 105 20.77 -8.07 5.47
N ILE A 106 19.75 -7.96 4.63
CA ILE A 106 18.81 -6.83 4.58
C ILE A 106 17.39 -7.39 4.64
N GLY A 107 16.66 -7.07 5.71
CA GLY A 107 15.25 -7.40 5.87
C GLY A 107 14.31 -6.30 5.38
N PRO A 108 12.98 -6.51 5.44
CA PRO A 108 12.00 -5.52 5.01
C PRO A 108 12.00 -4.27 5.92
N LEU A 109 11.53 -3.13 5.40
CA LEU A 109 11.46 -1.85 6.14
C LEU A 109 10.44 -1.86 7.30
N GLY A 110 9.53 -2.84 7.33
CA GLY A 110 8.46 -2.90 8.33
C GLY A 110 7.37 -1.83 8.13
N ILE A 111 7.27 -1.29 6.92
CA ILE A 111 6.20 -0.40 6.44
C ILE A 111 5.71 -0.90 5.09
N ARG A 112 4.49 -0.49 4.70
CA ARG A 112 4.02 -0.65 3.33
C ARG A 112 4.57 0.48 2.46
N ILE A 113 4.85 0.17 1.20
CA ILE A 113 5.25 1.16 0.19
C ILE A 113 4.16 1.24 -0.89
N GLU A 114 4.27 2.21 -1.78
CA GLU A 114 3.33 2.36 -2.89
C GLU A 114 3.15 1.06 -3.71
N PRO A 115 1.90 0.70 -4.06
CA PRO A 115 0.69 1.52 -3.96
C PRO A 115 -0.05 1.47 -2.60
N TRP A 116 0.41 0.65 -1.66
CA TRP A 116 -0.35 0.30 -0.45
C TRP A 116 -0.01 1.14 0.78
N GLY A 117 1.14 1.82 0.76
CA GLY A 117 1.60 2.68 1.84
C GLY A 117 1.93 4.08 1.37
N LYS A 118 2.25 4.95 2.33
CA LYS A 118 2.52 6.39 2.11
C LYS A 118 3.92 6.68 1.58
N THR A 119 4.82 5.68 1.62
CA THR A 119 6.21 5.79 1.22
C THR A 119 6.34 5.39 -0.25
N ALA A 120 6.92 6.29 -1.04
CA ALA A 120 7.14 6.05 -2.47
C ALA A 120 8.13 4.90 -2.70
N ARG A 121 8.07 4.27 -3.87
CA ARG A 121 8.99 3.17 -4.22
C ARG A 121 10.44 3.64 -4.24
N GLU A 122 10.68 4.82 -4.78
CA GLU A 122 11.99 5.47 -4.85
C GLU A 122 12.50 5.84 -3.46
N GLU A 123 11.62 6.31 -2.57
CA GLU A 123 11.98 6.60 -1.18
C GLU A 123 12.39 5.32 -0.44
N ALA A 124 11.65 4.23 -0.63
CA ALA A 124 12.01 2.93 -0.09
C ALA A 124 13.35 2.42 -0.64
N ARG A 125 13.60 2.62 -1.94
CA ARG A 125 14.86 2.28 -2.59
C ARG A 125 16.03 3.01 -1.95
N GLU A 126 15.92 4.33 -1.73
CA GLU A 126 16.99 5.10 -1.09
C GLU A 126 17.27 4.62 0.34
N ILE A 127 16.26 4.23 1.11
CA ILE A 127 16.45 3.67 2.46
C ILE A 127 17.20 2.33 2.40
N PHE A 128 16.87 1.45 1.45
CA PHE A 128 17.63 0.21 1.26
C PHE A 128 19.06 0.48 0.81
N LYS A 129 19.27 1.51 -0.02
CA LYS A 129 20.57 1.91 -0.54
C LYS A 129 21.48 2.47 0.54
N GLU A 130 20.96 3.21 1.51
CA GLU A 130 21.68 3.66 2.71
C GLU A 130 22.32 2.46 3.44
N GLN A 131 21.51 1.43 3.71
CA GLN A 131 21.97 0.21 4.38
C GLN A 131 22.96 -0.58 3.50
N ALA A 132 22.63 -0.77 2.22
CA ALA A 132 23.46 -1.55 1.30
C ALA A 132 24.85 -0.93 1.10
N LYS A 133 24.97 0.41 1.10
CA LYS A 133 26.27 1.11 1.04
C LYS A 133 27.14 0.80 2.24
N ALA A 134 26.60 0.87 3.46
CA ALA A 134 27.36 0.56 4.67
C ALA A 134 27.86 -0.90 4.69
N LEU A 135 27.03 -1.84 4.22
CA LEU A 135 27.41 -3.24 4.06
C LEU A 135 28.49 -3.44 2.97
N LEU A 136 28.36 -2.75 1.84
CA LEU A 136 29.34 -2.79 0.74
C LEU A 136 30.71 -2.27 1.20
N GLU A 137 30.74 -1.15 1.92
CA GLU A 137 31.96 -0.56 2.47
C GLU A 137 32.62 -1.45 3.52
N GLY A 138 31.82 -2.13 4.35
CA GLY A 138 32.33 -3.17 5.27
C GLY A 138 32.91 -4.40 4.54
N GLY A 139 32.64 -4.55 3.25
CA GLY A 139 33.22 -5.56 2.38
C GLY A 139 32.52 -6.91 2.47
N VAL A 140 31.20 -6.96 2.32
CA VAL A 140 30.45 -8.22 2.13
C VAL A 140 30.85 -8.94 0.83
N ASP A 141 30.66 -10.26 0.77
CA ASP A 141 30.90 -11.05 -0.45
C ASP A 141 29.66 -11.13 -1.35
N LEU A 142 28.47 -10.94 -0.77
CA LEU A 142 27.16 -10.94 -1.43
C LEU A 142 26.11 -10.23 -0.57
N PHE A 143 24.95 -9.94 -1.16
CA PHE A 143 23.76 -9.45 -0.45
C PHE A 143 22.70 -10.54 -0.31
N LEU A 144 22.12 -10.64 0.88
CA LEU A 144 20.96 -11.47 1.16
C LEU A 144 19.77 -10.55 1.48
N LEU A 145 18.82 -10.47 0.56
CA LEU A 145 17.57 -9.75 0.76
C LEU A 145 16.53 -10.75 1.25
N GLU A 146 16.20 -10.74 2.53
CA GLU A 146 15.48 -11.83 3.17
C GLU A 146 14.19 -11.43 3.89
N THR A 147 13.29 -12.39 4.04
CA THR A 147 12.02 -12.25 4.78
C THR A 147 11.12 -11.13 4.23
N PHE A 148 11.15 -10.87 2.92
CA PHE A 148 10.23 -9.92 2.31
C PHE A 148 8.82 -10.52 2.21
N LEU A 149 7.81 -9.70 2.51
CA LEU A 149 6.41 -10.12 2.57
C LEU A 149 5.69 -10.01 1.21
N GLU A 150 6.24 -9.23 0.29
CA GLU A 150 5.68 -8.91 -1.03
C GLU A 150 6.80 -8.52 -2.00
N LEU A 151 6.50 -8.58 -3.31
CA LEU A 151 7.46 -8.34 -4.39
C LEU A 151 7.93 -6.88 -4.46
N SER A 152 7.03 -5.91 -4.25
CA SER A 152 7.34 -4.48 -4.50
C SER A 152 8.50 -3.96 -3.65
N PRO A 153 8.52 -4.13 -2.30
CA PRO A 153 9.68 -3.72 -1.51
C PRO A 153 10.95 -4.53 -1.81
N LEU A 154 10.81 -5.82 -2.15
CA LEU A 154 11.95 -6.67 -2.48
C LEU A 154 12.63 -6.20 -3.78
N GLU A 155 11.84 -5.86 -4.80
CA GLU A 155 12.33 -5.28 -6.04
C GLU A 155 13.09 -3.98 -5.79
N GLN A 156 12.57 -3.09 -4.95
CA GLN A 156 13.28 -1.85 -4.61
C GLN A 156 14.59 -2.11 -3.86
N ALA A 157 14.66 -3.14 -3.01
CA ALA A 157 15.92 -3.54 -2.38
C ALA A 157 16.93 -4.12 -3.39
N VAL A 158 16.48 -4.90 -4.39
CA VAL A 158 17.33 -5.39 -5.49
C VAL A 158 17.90 -4.22 -6.28
N LEU A 159 17.05 -3.27 -6.68
CA LEU A 159 17.46 -2.07 -7.43
C LEU A 159 18.44 -1.22 -6.62
N ALA A 160 18.20 -1.04 -5.32
CA ALA A 160 19.09 -0.30 -4.44
C ALA A 160 20.52 -0.88 -4.40
N VAL A 161 20.66 -2.21 -4.32
CA VAL A 161 21.96 -2.88 -4.35
C VAL A 161 22.62 -2.75 -5.73
N ARG A 162 21.84 -2.92 -6.81
CA ARG A 162 22.35 -2.84 -8.19
C ARG A 162 22.79 -1.44 -8.60
N GLU A 163 22.19 -0.39 -8.02
CA GLU A 163 22.63 0.99 -8.25
C GLU A 163 24.02 1.30 -7.68
N ILE A 164 24.53 0.46 -6.76
CA ILE A 164 25.82 0.71 -6.08
C ILE A 164 26.89 -0.34 -6.38
N CYS A 165 26.54 -1.56 -6.77
CA CYS A 165 27.52 -2.61 -7.11
C CYS A 165 26.96 -3.82 -7.89
N ASP A 166 27.87 -4.64 -8.41
CA ASP A 166 27.58 -5.89 -9.13
C ASP A 166 27.79 -7.16 -8.27
N LEU A 167 27.87 -7.02 -6.94
CA LEU A 167 28.03 -8.16 -6.04
C LEU A 167 26.83 -9.11 -6.14
N PRO A 168 27.00 -10.42 -5.87
CA PRO A 168 25.91 -11.38 -5.98
C PRO A 168 24.72 -11.03 -5.08
N ILE A 169 23.50 -11.29 -5.54
CA ILE A 169 22.26 -11.09 -4.77
C ILE A 169 21.50 -12.41 -4.64
N ILE A 170 21.15 -12.75 -3.39
CA ILE A 170 20.11 -13.74 -3.07
C ILE A 170 18.87 -12.97 -2.66
N ALA A 171 17.77 -13.13 -3.40
CA ALA A 171 16.49 -12.49 -3.11
C ALA A 171 15.49 -13.52 -2.58
N GLN A 172 14.92 -13.28 -1.41
CA GLN A 172 13.98 -14.20 -0.75
C GLN A 172 12.69 -13.51 -0.32
N LEU A 173 11.59 -14.21 -0.56
CA LEU A 173 10.30 -13.94 0.05
C LEU A 173 10.04 -14.90 1.20
N THR A 174 9.07 -14.58 2.03
CA THR A 174 8.47 -15.54 2.96
C THR A 174 7.04 -15.88 2.54
N ILE A 175 6.55 -17.05 2.97
CA ILE A 175 5.28 -17.64 2.51
C ILE A 175 4.44 -18.16 3.68
N ARG A 176 3.15 -18.39 3.41
CA ARG A 176 2.25 -19.13 4.29
C ARG A 176 2.27 -20.62 3.96
N GLU A 177 1.51 -21.41 4.74
CA GLU A 177 1.40 -22.86 4.53
C GLU A 177 0.83 -23.24 3.15
N ASP A 178 0.05 -22.35 2.53
CA ASP A 178 -0.50 -22.53 1.18
C ASP A 178 0.50 -22.23 0.05
N GLY A 179 1.76 -21.87 0.38
CA GLY A 179 2.81 -21.54 -0.57
C GLY A 179 2.76 -20.12 -1.14
N SER A 180 1.73 -19.34 -0.81
CA SER A 180 1.60 -17.94 -1.24
C SER A 180 2.26 -16.98 -0.25
N THR A 181 2.61 -15.77 -0.71
CA THR A 181 3.15 -14.72 0.18
C THR A 181 2.11 -14.29 1.22
N PRO A 182 2.51 -13.64 2.32
CA PRO A 182 1.58 -13.07 3.31
C PRO A 182 0.46 -12.19 2.74
N PHE A 183 0.64 -11.62 1.55
CA PHE A 183 -0.37 -10.82 0.85
C PHE A 183 -1.09 -11.55 -0.30
N GLY A 184 -0.89 -12.88 -0.41
CA GLY A 184 -1.65 -13.74 -1.31
C GLY A 184 -1.07 -13.89 -2.71
N THR A 185 0.16 -13.43 -2.97
CA THR A 185 0.83 -13.66 -4.26
C THR A 185 1.17 -15.15 -4.39
N PRO A 186 0.66 -15.85 -5.42
CA PRO A 186 0.90 -17.28 -5.58
C PRO A 186 2.30 -17.58 -6.13
N VAL A 187 2.76 -18.84 -5.97
CA VAL A 187 4.10 -19.29 -6.36
C VAL A 187 4.43 -19.07 -7.82
N GLU A 188 3.45 -19.21 -8.69
CA GLU A 188 3.56 -18.91 -10.12
C GLU A 188 4.03 -17.49 -10.38
N MET A 189 3.40 -16.53 -9.69
CA MET A 189 3.59 -15.11 -9.94
C MET A 189 4.91 -14.63 -9.36
N TYR A 190 5.18 -14.90 -8.08
CA TYR A 190 6.43 -14.43 -7.49
C TYR A 190 7.67 -15.11 -8.10
N THR A 191 7.58 -16.39 -8.48
CA THR A 191 8.70 -17.07 -9.13
C THR A 191 9.02 -16.43 -10.48
N LYS A 192 7.98 -16.12 -11.27
CA LYS A 192 8.14 -15.47 -12.57
C LYS A 192 8.78 -14.09 -12.43
N GLU A 193 8.25 -13.24 -11.54
CA GLU A 193 8.75 -11.88 -11.34
C GLU A 193 10.20 -11.91 -10.85
N MET A 194 10.51 -12.66 -9.79
CA MET A 194 11.88 -12.78 -9.26
C MET A 194 12.87 -13.36 -10.29
N SER A 195 12.40 -14.24 -11.18
CA SER A 195 13.22 -14.79 -12.27
C SER A 195 13.61 -13.74 -13.30
N SER A 196 12.83 -12.67 -13.46
CA SER A 196 13.14 -11.59 -14.41
C SER A 196 14.17 -10.59 -13.89
N TRP A 197 14.36 -10.51 -12.57
CA TRP A 197 15.24 -9.51 -11.95
C TRP A 197 16.72 -9.80 -12.17
N ASP A 198 17.58 -8.81 -11.98
CA ASP A 198 19.04 -9.01 -12.02
C ASP A 198 19.58 -9.55 -10.68
N VAL A 199 19.23 -10.79 -10.36
CA VAL A 199 19.67 -11.50 -9.13
C VAL A 199 20.19 -12.89 -9.44
N ASP A 200 21.15 -13.35 -8.64
CA ASP A 200 21.88 -14.61 -8.83
C ASP A 200 21.13 -15.82 -8.31
N VAL A 201 20.34 -15.65 -7.24
CA VAL A 201 19.58 -16.72 -6.58
C VAL A 201 18.23 -16.16 -6.15
N ILE A 202 17.16 -16.92 -6.38
CA ILE A 202 15.83 -16.61 -5.85
C ILE A 202 15.40 -17.70 -4.88
N GLY A 203 14.65 -17.37 -3.83
CA GLY A 203 14.23 -18.40 -2.91
C GLY A 203 13.28 -17.95 -1.82
N LEU A 204 13.19 -18.77 -0.79
CA LEU A 204 12.23 -18.59 0.29
C LEU A 204 12.89 -18.80 1.65
N ASN A 205 12.43 -18.06 2.65
CA ASN A 205 12.87 -18.24 4.03
C ASN A 205 11.76 -17.95 5.05
N CYS A 206 12.00 -18.32 6.30
CA CYS A 206 11.14 -18.00 7.45
C CYS A 206 9.69 -18.54 7.35
N SER A 207 8.83 -18.06 8.25
CA SER A 207 7.38 -18.33 8.42
C SER A 207 6.97 -19.80 8.59
N VAL A 208 7.33 -20.66 7.65
CA VAL A 208 6.94 -22.08 7.62
C VAL A 208 8.12 -23.00 7.93
N GLY A 209 7.78 -24.23 8.31
CA GLY A 209 8.76 -25.30 8.52
C GLY A 209 9.23 -25.94 7.20
N PRO A 210 10.15 -26.92 7.29
CA PRO A 210 10.78 -27.53 6.13
C PRO A 210 9.83 -28.23 5.13
N GLU A 211 8.71 -28.79 5.61
CA GLU A 211 7.71 -29.47 4.78
C GLU A 211 7.06 -28.55 3.76
N ALA A 212 6.33 -27.52 4.22
CA ALA A 212 5.70 -26.54 3.34
C ALA A 212 6.73 -25.78 2.48
N MET A 213 7.93 -25.54 3.02
CA MET A 213 8.99 -24.90 2.26
C MET A 213 9.48 -25.78 1.09
N LEU A 214 9.48 -27.11 1.25
CA LEU A 214 9.86 -28.03 0.20
C LEU A 214 8.83 -28.05 -0.93
N GLU A 215 7.55 -28.09 -0.58
CA GLU A 215 6.47 -28.03 -1.57
C GLU A 215 6.56 -26.74 -2.41
N ALA A 216 6.83 -25.61 -1.76
CA ALA A 216 6.97 -24.32 -2.43
C ALA A 216 8.19 -24.28 -3.35
N VAL A 217 9.38 -24.71 -2.90
CA VAL A 217 10.59 -24.68 -3.76
C VAL A 217 10.58 -25.72 -4.89
N GLU A 218 9.86 -26.83 -4.72
CA GLU A 218 9.55 -27.77 -5.80
C GLU A 218 8.60 -27.13 -6.83
N ALA A 219 7.60 -26.37 -6.39
CA ALA A 219 6.76 -25.59 -7.29
C ALA A 219 7.55 -24.48 -8.01
N MET A 220 8.46 -23.78 -7.33
CA MET A 220 9.38 -22.83 -7.98
C MET A 220 10.25 -23.53 -9.03
N ALA A 221 10.65 -24.77 -8.77
CA ALA A 221 11.53 -25.52 -9.66
C ALA A 221 10.98 -25.69 -11.07
N ALA A 222 9.66 -25.73 -11.19
CA ALA A 222 8.98 -25.87 -12.45
C ALA A 222 8.92 -24.59 -13.31
N ARG A 223 9.50 -23.47 -12.83
CA ARG A 223 9.20 -22.13 -13.36
C ARG A 223 10.42 -21.22 -13.45
N THR A 224 11.61 -21.69 -13.09
CA THR A 224 12.83 -20.90 -13.12
C THR A 224 14.06 -21.73 -13.45
N GLU A 225 14.99 -21.15 -14.21
CA GLU A 225 16.35 -21.68 -14.42
C GLU A 225 17.34 -21.14 -13.39
N LYS A 226 16.95 -20.11 -12.63
CA LYS A 226 17.83 -19.55 -11.61
C LYS A 226 18.08 -20.54 -10.48
N PRO A 227 19.29 -20.55 -9.91
CA PRO A 227 19.54 -21.23 -8.64
C PRO A 227 18.49 -20.85 -7.60
N ARG A 228 18.03 -21.86 -6.85
CA ARG A 228 17.07 -21.67 -5.77
C ARG A 228 17.74 -21.68 -4.40
N SER A 229 17.24 -20.87 -3.48
CA SER A 229 17.59 -20.91 -2.05
C SER A 229 16.40 -21.31 -1.17
N THR A 230 16.68 -21.92 -0.01
CA THR A 230 15.67 -22.22 1.00
C THR A 230 16.26 -22.14 2.41
N MET A 231 15.58 -21.43 3.31
CA MET A 231 15.98 -21.27 4.71
C MET A 231 14.74 -21.33 5.63
N PRO A 232 14.17 -22.53 5.86
CA PRO A 232 12.96 -22.69 6.66
C PRO A 232 13.20 -22.47 8.15
N ASN A 233 12.12 -22.25 8.91
CA ASN A 233 12.15 -22.33 10.38
C ASN A 233 12.41 -23.77 10.85
N ALA A 234 12.86 -23.93 12.10
CA ALA A 234 13.00 -25.25 12.74
C ALA A 234 11.64 -25.83 13.17
N GLY A 235 10.77 -26.10 12.18
CA GLY A 235 9.39 -26.57 12.37
C GLY A 235 8.38 -25.44 12.53
N LYS A 236 7.11 -25.81 12.75
CA LYS A 236 6.04 -24.84 12.98
C LYS A 236 6.24 -24.16 14.35
N PRO A 237 6.21 -22.82 14.44
CA PRO A 237 6.25 -22.14 15.73
C PRO A 237 5.01 -22.55 16.53
N LYS A 238 5.21 -23.06 17.74
CA LYS A 238 4.13 -23.26 18.71
C LYS A 238 4.17 -22.13 19.70
N GLU A 239 3.06 -21.40 19.82
CA GLU A 239 2.90 -20.43 20.89
C GLU A 239 2.59 -21.17 22.20
N ILE A 240 3.51 -21.07 23.17
CA ILE A 240 3.36 -21.62 24.52
C ILE A 240 3.61 -20.47 25.49
N GLU A 241 2.58 -20.06 26.24
CA GLU A 241 2.65 -18.96 27.22
C GLU A 241 3.19 -17.64 26.64
N GLY A 242 2.78 -17.28 25.41
CA GLY A 242 3.22 -16.05 24.72
C GLY A 242 4.64 -16.11 24.15
N ARG A 243 5.24 -17.31 24.07
CA ARG A 243 6.56 -17.55 23.46
C ARG A 243 6.43 -18.45 22.24
N ASN A 244 7.11 -18.10 21.16
CA ASN A 244 7.25 -18.98 19.99
C ASN A 244 8.33 -20.03 20.26
N ILE A 245 7.91 -21.28 20.41
CA ILE A 245 8.80 -22.43 20.58
C ILE A 245 8.86 -23.22 19.28
N TYR A 246 10.08 -23.42 18.77
CA TYR A 246 10.36 -24.22 17.59
C TYR A 246 10.73 -25.63 18.01
N LEU A 247 9.85 -26.60 17.70
CA LEU A 247 10.01 -28.00 18.08
C LEU A 247 10.35 -28.83 16.84
N SER A 248 11.61 -28.80 16.44
CA SER A 248 12.17 -29.69 15.43
C SER A 248 13.47 -30.30 15.93
N SER A 249 13.77 -31.52 15.47
CA SER A 249 15.02 -32.20 15.78
C SER A 249 16.07 -31.93 14.67
N PRO A 250 17.37 -31.94 15.01
CA PRO A 250 18.42 -31.86 14.00
C PRO A 250 18.31 -32.94 12.91
N ASP A 251 17.86 -34.15 13.26
CA ASP A 251 17.66 -35.24 12.31
C ASP A 251 16.54 -34.92 11.30
N TYR A 252 15.44 -34.34 11.75
CA TYR A 252 14.36 -33.89 10.88
C TYR A 252 14.84 -32.79 9.93
N PHE A 253 15.58 -31.80 10.45
CA PHE A 253 16.15 -30.74 9.62
C PHE A 253 17.16 -31.30 8.60
N ALA A 254 17.98 -32.27 8.98
CA ALA A 254 18.94 -32.94 8.11
C ALA A 254 18.27 -33.75 6.99
N GLU A 255 17.17 -34.45 7.30
CA GLU A 255 16.37 -35.14 6.29
C GLU A 255 15.85 -34.17 5.24
N TYR A 256 15.31 -33.03 5.66
CA TYR A 256 14.82 -32.01 4.74
C TYR A 256 15.95 -31.30 3.98
N ALA A 257 17.11 -31.04 4.59
CA ALA A 257 18.28 -30.54 3.88
C ALA A 257 18.65 -31.47 2.69
N ARG A 258 18.59 -32.79 2.89
CA ARG A 258 18.77 -33.77 1.81
C ARG A 258 17.67 -33.64 0.75
N ARG A 259 16.39 -33.51 1.15
CA ARG A 259 15.26 -33.36 0.23
C ARG A 259 15.37 -32.09 -0.61
N PHE A 260 15.72 -30.95 -0.01
CA PHE A 260 15.97 -29.69 -0.73
C PHE A 260 17.08 -29.84 -1.77
N ALA A 261 18.20 -30.46 -1.41
CA ALA A 261 19.30 -30.72 -2.34
C ALA A 261 18.85 -31.60 -3.52
N LEU A 262 18.05 -32.65 -3.25
CA LEU A 262 17.49 -33.52 -4.29
C LEU A 262 16.46 -32.80 -5.17
N ALA A 263 15.71 -31.85 -4.62
CA ALA A 263 14.82 -30.94 -5.36
C ALA A 263 15.57 -29.86 -6.16
N GLY A 264 16.90 -29.92 -6.23
CA GLY A 264 17.74 -29.00 -7.01
C GLY A 264 17.95 -27.63 -6.37
N VAL A 265 17.64 -27.46 -5.08
CA VAL A 265 18.00 -26.25 -4.34
C VAL A 265 19.51 -26.19 -4.17
N LYS A 266 20.12 -25.04 -4.47
CA LYS A 266 21.58 -24.85 -4.42
C LYS A 266 22.07 -24.18 -3.14
N VAL A 267 21.23 -23.35 -2.52
CA VAL A 267 21.54 -22.67 -1.26
C VAL A 267 20.56 -23.15 -0.20
N ILE A 268 21.07 -23.78 0.85
CA ILE A 268 20.27 -24.32 1.95
C ILE A 268 20.76 -23.64 3.23
N GLY A 269 19.87 -23.22 4.11
CA GLY A 269 20.20 -22.71 5.44
C GLY A 269 19.00 -22.89 6.35
N GLY A 270 18.96 -22.16 7.46
CA GLY A 270 17.78 -22.10 8.32
C GLY A 270 17.50 -20.71 8.82
N CYS A 271 16.27 -20.50 9.28
CA CYS A 271 15.82 -19.22 9.84
C CYS A 271 15.48 -19.42 11.33
N CYS A 272 14.36 -18.88 11.81
CA CYS A 272 14.00 -18.87 13.22
C CYS A 272 13.93 -20.29 13.80
N GLY A 273 14.65 -20.48 14.91
CA GLY A 273 14.72 -21.73 15.65
C GLY A 273 15.83 -22.67 15.19
N THR A 274 16.40 -22.47 14.00
CA THR A 274 17.47 -23.34 13.49
C THR A 274 18.80 -23.03 14.18
N THR A 275 19.37 -24.03 14.83
CA THR A 275 20.54 -23.92 15.71
C THR A 275 21.81 -24.44 15.03
N PRO A 276 23.00 -24.20 15.61
CA PRO A 276 24.23 -24.84 15.16
C PRO A 276 24.18 -26.37 15.13
N LYS A 277 23.33 -27.02 15.95
CA LYS A 277 23.14 -28.48 15.90
C LYS A 277 22.44 -28.91 14.61
N ASP A 278 21.44 -28.15 14.18
CA ASP A 278 20.69 -28.40 12.96
C ASP A 278 21.57 -28.19 11.71
N ILE A 279 22.36 -27.13 11.68
CA ILE A 279 23.33 -26.87 10.59
C ILE A 279 24.38 -27.97 10.50
N ARG A 280 24.89 -28.46 11.64
CA ARG A 280 25.83 -29.60 11.66
C ARG A 280 25.22 -30.87 11.09
N ALA A 281 23.98 -31.17 11.46
CA ALA A 281 23.26 -32.33 10.95
C ALA A 281 22.96 -32.18 9.44
N ALA A 282 22.54 -31.00 9.00
CA ALA A 282 22.35 -30.68 7.58
C ALA A 282 23.63 -30.84 6.77
N LYS A 283 24.77 -30.31 7.26
CA LYS A 283 26.07 -30.45 6.60
C LYS A 283 26.45 -31.91 6.41
N ALA A 284 26.26 -32.74 7.44
CA ALA A 284 26.52 -34.17 7.36
C ALA A 284 25.64 -34.86 6.30
N ALA A 285 24.36 -34.50 6.23
CA ALA A 285 23.40 -35.08 5.29
C ALA A 285 23.66 -34.72 3.82
N ILE A 286 24.11 -33.49 3.54
CA ILE A 286 24.31 -33.02 2.16
C ILE A 286 25.74 -33.20 1.63
N LYS A 287 26.73 -33.53 2.48
CA LYS A 287 28.15 -33.60 2.11
C LYS A 287 28.46 -34.50 0.91
N ALA A 288 27.72 -35.59 0.74
CA ALA A 288 27.93 -36.55 -0.36
C ALA A 288 27.09 -36.24 -1.62
N LEU A 289 26.22 -35.23 -1.56
CA LEU A 289 25.34 -34.88 -2.66
C LEU A 289 26.05 -33.90 -3.61
N LYS A 290 25.79 -34.08 -4.90
CA LYS A 290 26.13 -33.07 -5.91
C LYS A 290 24.86 -32.28 -6.25
N PRO A 291 24.99 -31.02 -6.68
CA PRO A 291 23.85 -30.27 -7.20
C PRO A 291 23.16 -31.04 -8.33
N VAL A 292 21.84 -31.21 -8.23
CA VAL A 292 21.04 -31.78 -9.31
C VAL A 292 20.78 -30.69 -10.35
N GLU A 293 21.24 -30.89 -11.59
CA GLU A 293 20.85 -30.00 -12.69
C GLU A 293 19.41 -30.29 -13.09
N HIS A 294 18.53 -29.30 -12.94
CA HIS A 294 17.17 -29.36 -13.49
C HIS A 294 17.18 -28.72 -14.88
N GLY A 295 17.40 -29.55 -15.90
CA GLY A 295 17.19 -29.20 -17.31
C GLY A 295 15.76 -29.50 -17.74
N GLY A 296 14.78 -28.78 -17.21
CA GLY A 296 13.41 -28.84 -17.72
C GLY A 296 13.25 -27.91 -18.91
N GLN A 297 12.79 -28.41 -20.06
CA GLN A 297 12.23 -27.53 -21.09
C GLN A 297 10.89 -27.03 -20.59
N TRP A 298 10.88 -25.88 -19.93
CA TRP A 298 9.65 -25.21 -19.56
C TRP A 298 9.18 -24.47 -20.80
N LYS A 299 8.03 -24.86 -21.35
CA LYS A 299 7.32 -23.92 -22.21
C LYS A 299 7.08 -22.69 -21.36
N GLN A 300 7.58 -21.55 -21.82
CA GLN A 300 7.12 -20.26 -21.38
C GLN A 300 5.61 -20.25 -21.67
N VAL A 301 4.81 -20.75 -20.72
CA VAL A 301 3.39 -20.48 -20.70
C VAL A 301 3.35 -19.05 -20.21
N THR A 302 3.53 -18.13 -21.14
CA THR A 302 2.84 -16.86 -21.05
C THR A 302 1.38 -17.27 -20.89
N VAL A 303 0.93 -17.37 -19.63
CA VAL A 303 -0.45 -17.03 -19.33
C VAL A 303 -0.47 -15.54 -19.67
N GLU A 304 -0.63 -15.23 -20.95
CA GLU A 304 -1.25 -13.98 -21.33
C GLU A 304 -2.57 -14.04 -20.59
N ALA A 305 -2.65 -13.27 -19.49
CA ALA A 305 -3.92 -13.00 -18.86
C ALA A 305 -4.83 -12.62 -20.04
N ALA A 306 -5.92 -13.37 -20.23
CA ALA A 306 -6.83 -13.12 -21.33
C ALA A 306 -7.09 -11.61 -21.36
N PRO A 307 -6.92 -10.95 -22.52
CA PRO A 307 -6.95 -9.50 -22.57
C PRO A 307 -8.26 -9.03 -21.93
N VAL A 308 -8.14 -8.39 -20.76
CA VAL A 308 -9.31 -7.92 -20.01
C VAL A 308 -9.87 -6.77 -20.82
N LYS A 309 -11.11 -6.94 -21.31
CA LYS A 309 -11.79 -5.90 -22.06
C LYS A 309 -12.22 -4.80 -21.07
N LEU A 310 -11.38 -3.78 -20.92
CA LEU A 310 -11.69 -2.63 -20.08
C LEU A 310 -12.95 -1.92 -20.56
N VAL A 311 -13.76 -1.45 -19.62
CA VAL A 311 -14.91 -0.59 -19.91
C VAL A 311 -14.41 0.81 -20.26
N PRO A 312 -14.61 1.30 -21.50
CA PRO A 312 -14.20 2.66 -21.86
C PRO A 312 -14.88 3.70 -20.96
N GLN A 313 -14.17 4.78 -20.61
CA GLN A 313 -14.67 5.81 -19.69
C GLN A 313 -16.07 6.33 -20.06
N VAL A 314 -16.31 6.59 -21.36
CA VAL A 314 -17.60 7.08 -21.90
C VAL A 314 -18.77 6.10 -21.71
N GLU A 315 -18.49 4.83 -21.45
CA GLU A 315 -19.47 3.76 -21.26
C GLU A 315 -19.74 3.43 -19.77
N LYS A 316 -18.93 3.96 -18.84
CA LYS A 316 -19.01 3.64 -17.41
C LYS A 316 -20.30 4.14 -16.74
N SER A 317 -20.71 5.36 -17.05
CA SER A 317 -21.92 6.01 -16.51
C SER A 317 -22.38 7.19 -17.39
N GLY A 318 -23.55 7.74 -17.09
CA GLY A 318 -24.05 8.99 -17.67
C GLY A 318 -23.16 10.19 -17.33
N LEU A 319 -22.73 10.31 -16.07
CA LEU A 319 -21.80 11.35 -15.63
C LEU A 319 -20.46 11.27 -16.40
N ALA A 320 -19.87 10.08 -16.48
CA ALA A 320 -18.62 9.86 -17.20
C ALA A 320 -18.76 10.19 -18.69
N ARG A 321 -19.91 9.86 -19.29
CA ARG A 321 -20.22 10.17 -20.69
C ARG A 321 -20.27 11.66 -20.95
N LYS A 322 -20.94 12.44 -20.09
CA LYS A 322 -21.04 13.90 -20.24
C LYS A 322 -19.66 14.56 -20.16
N ILE A 323 -18.88 14.23 -19.13
CA ILE A 323 -17.51 14.71 -18.97
C ILE A 323 -16.65 14.35 -20.20
N SER A 324 -16.74 13.12 -20.69
CA SER A 324 -15.98 12.65 -21.86
C SER A 324 -16.32 13.40 -23.16
N LYS A 325 -17.53 13.95 -23.26
CA LYS A 325 -17.98 14.76 -24.39
C LYS A 325 -17.67 16.26 -24.24
N GLY A 326 -17.10 16.67 -23.11
CA GLY A 326 -16.90 18.08 -22.79
C GLY A 326 -18.19 18.81 -22.40
N GLU A 327 -19.25 18.09 -22.02
CA GLU A 327 -20.46 18.69 -21.47
C GLU A 327 -20.21 19.06 -20.00
N PHE A 328 -20.68 20.25 -19.59
CA PHE A 328 -20.58 20.69 -18.21
C PHE A 328 -21.52 19.87 -17.33
N VAL A 329 -21.03 19.33 -16.21
CA VAL A 329 -21.83 18.50 -15.30
C VAL A 329 -22.26 19.22 -14.04
N GLU A 330 -23.48 18.95 -13.62
CA GLU A 330 -24.11 19.53 -12.44
C GLU A 330 -24.38 18.44 -11.40
N VAL A 331 -23.72 18.53 -10.26
CA VAL A 331 -23.83 17.58 -9.15
C VAL A 331 -24.34 18.29 -7.91
N VAL A 332 -25.20 17.64 -7.14
CA VAL A 332 -25.69 18.19 -5.86
C VAL A 332 -25.41 17.21 -4.73
N GLU A 333 -24.84 17.69 -3.63
CA GLU A 333 -24.55 16.84 -2.48
C GLU A 333 -25.79 16.66 -1.59
N ILE A 334 -26.13 15.42 -1.24
CA ILE A 334 -27.11 15.10 -0.21
C ILE A 334 -26.51 14.18 0.85
N THR A 335 -26.45 14.66 2.09
CA THR A 335 -25.97 13.86 3.22
C THR A 335 -26.96 12.76 3.61
N PRO A 336 -26.50 11.53 3.88
CA PRO A 336 -27.35 10.47 4.40
C PRO A 336 -28.11 10.85 5.68
N PRO A 337 -29.34 10.37 5.89
CA PRO A 337 -30.10 10.63 7.11
C PRO A 337 -29.42 9.96 8.32
N ARG A 338 -29.66 10.51 9.52
CA ARG A 338 -29.19 9.90 10.78
C ARG A 338 -29.95 8.62 11.14
N GLY A 339 -31.23 8.54 10.76
CA GLY A 339 -32.09 7.38 11.03
C GLY A 339 -32.31 6.49 9.81
N CYS A 340 -33.19 5.51 9.94
CA CYS A 340 -33.50 4.52 8.90
C CYS A 340 -34.51 5.00 7.83
N ASP A 341 -35.12 6.18 7.98
CA ASP A 341 -36.11 6.72 7.02
C ASP A 341 -35.44 7.64 5.96
N PRO A 342 -35.31 7.20 4.69
CA PRO A 342 -34.75 8.01 3.62
C PRO A 342 -35.77 8.90 2.91
N SER A 343 -37.06 8.88 3.29
CA SER A 343 -38.16 9.49 2.51
C SER A 343 -37.95 10.96 2.15
N LYS A 344 -37.39 11.76 3.06
CA LYS A 344 -37.09 13.18 2.80
C LYS A 344 -35.98 13.35 1.76
N VAL A 345 -34.95 12.53 1.83
CA VAL A 345 -33.82 12.55 0.90
C VAL A 345 -34.26 12.07 -0.48
N LEU A 346 -35.10 11.03 -0.56
CA LEU A 346 -35.62 10.51 -1.83
C LEU A 346 -36.52 11.54 -2.54
N LYS A 347 -37.34 12.29 -1.79
CA LYS A 347 -38.11 13.42 -2.34
C LYS A 347 -37.19 14.51 -2.92
N ALA A 348 -36.13 14.86 -2.20
CA ALA A 348 -35.15 15.83 -2.67
C ALA A 348 -34.43 15.34 -3.94
N ALA A 349 -33.97 14.09 -3.96
CA ALA A 349 -33.32 13.47 -5.13
C ALA A 349 -34.23 13.47 -6.35
N LYS A 350 -35.53 13.15 -6.17
CA LYS A 350 -36.52 13.22 -7.25
C LYS A 350 -36.68 14.64 -7.80
N ALA A 351 -36.74 15.65 -6.93
CA ALA A 351 -36.83 17.05 -7.36
C ALA A 351 -35.56 17.51 -8.10
N LEU A 352 -34.38 17.03 -7.70
CA LEU A 352 -33.13 17.30 -8.41
C LEU A 352 -33.10 16.65 -9.80
N MET A 353 -33.58 15.41 -9.91
CA MET A 353 -33.75 14.72 -11.19
C MET A 353 -34.69 15.50 -12.13
N GLU A 354 -35.85 15.93 -11.63
CA GLU A 354 -36.81 16.73 -12.39
C GLU A 354 -36.25 18.10 -12.79
N ALA A 355 -35.30 18.64 -12.03
CA ALA A 355 -34.57 19.87 -12.37
C ALA A 355 -33.43 19.65 -13.40
N GLY A 356 -33.15 18.40 -13.79
CA GLY A 356 -32.11 18.04 -14.74
C GLY A 356 -30.71 18.02 -14.16
N ILE A 357 -30.55 17.79 -12.86
CA ILE A 357 -29.25 17.58 -12.21
C ILE A 357 -28.70 16.21 -12.63
N ASP A 358 -27.41 16.13 -12.93
CA ASP A 358 -26.78 14.93 -13.51
C ASP A 358 -26.59 13.81 -12.50
N ALA A 359 -26.14 14.15 -11.30
CA ALA A 359 -25.90 13.19 -10.24
C ALA A 359 -26.06 13.79 -8.84
N VAL A 360 -26.29 12.91 -7.87
CA VAL A 360 -26.27 13.26 -6.44
C VAL A 360 -25.00 12.75 -5.80
N ASN A 361 -24.21 13.65 -5.22
CA ASN A 361 -23.04 13.28 -4.42
C ASN A 361 -23.46 12.87 -3.00
N ILE A 362 -23.06 11.67 -2.56
CA ILE A 362 -23.50 11.10 -1.28
C ILE A 362 -22.28 10.89 -0.38
N PRO A 363 -22.05 11.76 0.63
CA PRO A 363 -20.89 11.68 1.50
C PRO A 363 -20.96 10.54 2.53
N ASP A 364 -19.83 9.88 2.77
CA ASP A 364 -19.68 8.75 3.70
C ASP A 364 -19.24 9.20 5.10
N GLY A 365 -20.23 9.46 5.96
CA GLY A 365 -20.02 9.84 7.34
C GLY A 365 -19.14 11.09 7.48
N PRO A 366 -19.54 12.26 6.93
CA PRO A 366 -18.76 13.48 7.04
C PRO A 366 -18.50 13.83 8.51
N ARG A 367 -17.26 14.21 8.84
CA ARG A 367 -16.76 14.42 10.21
C ARG A 367 -16.90 13.18 11.11
N ALA A 368 -16.75 11.99 10.52
CA ALA A 368 -16.90 10.71 11.21
C ALA A 368 -18.22 10.54 12.00
N SER A 369 -19.31 11.15 11.50
CA SER A 369 -20.65 11.01 12.11
C SER A 369 -21.32 9.70 11.72
N SER A 370 -22.05 9.08 12.65
CA SER A 370 -22.84 7.87 12.38
C SER A 370 -24.16 8.20 11.66
N ARG A 371 -24.36 7.61 10.48
CA ARG A 371 -25.51 7.84 9.58
C ARG A 371 -25.88 6.56 8.83
N MET A 372 -27.01 6.58 8.13
CA MET A 372 -27.39 5.53 7.17
C MET A 372 -26.25 5.26 6.20
N SER A 373 -26.03 3.99 5.86
CA SER A 373 -25.03 3.56 4.88
C SER A 373 -25.20 4.34 3.56
N PRO A 374 -24.16 5.03 3.08
CA PRO A 374 -24.19 5.74 1.80
C PRO A 374 -24.53 4.82 0.63
N LEU A 375 -24.01 3.59 0.62
CA LEU A 375 -24.30 2.59 -0.41
C LEU A 375 -25.79 2.21 -0.43
N ALA A 376 -26.39 2.03 0.76
CA ALA A 376 -27.81 1.70 0.87
C ALA A 376 -28.69 2.85 0.37
N LEU A 377 -28.33 4.10 0.71
CA LEU A 377 -29.03 5.28 0.21
C LEU A 377 -28.88 5.43 -1.30
N ALA A 378 -27.66 5.35 -1.82
CA ALA A 378 -27.35 5.44 -3.25
C ALA A 378 -28.16 4.44 -4.07
N THR A 379 -28.13 3.17 -3.65
CA THR A 379 -28.85 2.08 -4.34
C THR A 379 -30.36 2.31 -4.32
N THR A 380 -30.92 2.74 -3.17
CA THR A 380 -32.37 2.99 -3.05
C THR A 380 -32.77 4.20 -3.91
N MET A 381 -31.97 5.26 -3.87
CA MET A 381 -32.19 6.49 -4.62
C MET A 381 -32.16 6.26 -6.14
N GLU A 382 -31.11 5.60 -6.66
CA GLU A 382 -30.99 5.29 -8.09
C GLU A 382 -32.18 4.45 -8.57
N ARG A 383 -32.60 3.44 -7.79
CA ARG A 383 -33.75 2.60 -8.13
C ARG A 383 -35.08 3.33 -8.15
N GLU A 384 -35.31 4.26 -7.21
CA GLU A 384 -36.60 4.94 -7.08
C GLU A 384 -36.73 6.19 -7.96
N THR A 385 -35.61 6.86 -8.25
CA THR A 385 -35.63 8.17 -8.92
C THR A 385 -34.92 8.17 -10.27
N GLY A 386 -34.02 7.23 -10.52
CA GLY A 386 -33.23 7.14 -11.75
C GLY A 386 -32.07 8.13 -11.87
N ILE A 387 -31.88 9.05 -10.92
CA ILE A 387 -30.71 9.95 -10.90
C ILE A 387 -29.47 9.18 -10.43
N GLU A 388 -28.35 9.35 -11.12
CA GLU A 388 -27.10 8.69 -10.76
C GLU A 388 -26.59 9.20 -9.40
N SER A 389 -25.87 8.35 -8.69
CA SER A 389 -25.13 8.74 -7.49
C SER A 389 -23.63 8.86 -7.78
N VAL A 390 -22.98 9.77 -7.06
CA VAL A 390 -21.53 9.75 -6.80
C VAL A 390 -21.36 9.30 -5.36
N LEU A 391 -21.04 8.02 -5.17
CA LEU A 391 -20.94 7.40 -3.86
C LEU A 391 -19.56 7.69 -3.26
N HIS A 392 -19.51 8.41 -2.14
CA HIS A 392 -18.28 8.45 -1.36
C HIS A 392 -17.99 7.08 -0.76
N TYR A 393 -16.72 6.70 -0.80
CA TYR A 393 -16.24 5.48 -0.16
C TYR A 393 -15.01 5.78 0.70
N CYS A 394 -15.14 5.60 2.02
CA CYS A 394 -14.13 5.95 3.02
C CYS A 394 -13.24 4.77 3.44
N CYS A 395 -11.95 5.05 3.69
CA CYS A 395 -11.00 4.06 4.23
C CYS A 395 -11.02 3.92 5.76
N ARG A 396 -11.62 4.89 6.44
CA ARG A 396 -11.58 5.09 7.91
C ARG A 396 -11.94 3.86 8.74
N ASP A 397 -13.02 3.19 8.39
CA ASP A 397 -13.74 2.24 9.23
C ASP A 397 -13.87 0.84 8.58
N ARG A 398 -13.13 0.60 7.48
CA ARG A 398 -13.20 -0.65 6.70
C ARG A 398 -11.80 -1.20 6.47
N ASN A 399 -11.66 -2.53 6.57
CA ASN A 399 -10.42 -3.23 6.21
C ASN A 399 -10.44 -3.61 4.73
N LEU A 400 -9.29 -4.01 4.18
CA LEU A 400 -9.17 -4.31 2.75
C LEU A 400 -10.14 -5.37 2.22
N LEU A 401 -10.45 -6.39 3.05
CA LEU A 401 -11.40 -7.44 2.69
C LEU A 401 -12.82 -6.89 2.56
N GLY A 402 -13.24 -6.08 3.54
CA GLY A 402 -14.53 -5.39 3.53
C GLY A 402 -14.65 -4.43 2.36
N MET A 403 -13.58 -3.67 2.07
CA MET A 403 -13.56 -2.75 0.92
C MET A 403 -13.83 -3.47 -0.40
N GLN A 404 -13.13 -4.57 -0.65
CA GLN A 404 -13.28 -5.33 -1.89
C GLN A 404 -14.68 -5.93 -2.02
N SER A 405 -15.19 -6.53 -0.93
CA SER A 405 -16.54 -7.09 -0.89
C SER A 405 -17.62 -6.03 -1.16
N ASP A 406 -17.54 -4.89 -0.49
CA ASP A 406 -18.49 -3.79 -0.64
C ASP A 406 -18.47 -3.21 -2.05
N LEU A 407 -17.29 -2.99 -2.63
CA LEU A 407 -17.15 -2.42 -3.98
C LEU A 407 -17.70 -3.37 -5.05
N LEU A 408 -17.41 -4.67 -4.97
CA LEU A 408 -18.01 -5.65 -5.88
C LEU A 408 -19.54 -5.71 -5.73
N GLY A 409 -20.04 -5.64 -4.49
CA GLY A 409 -21.46 -5.52 -4.20
C GLY A 409 -22.07 -4.24 -4.79
N ALA A 410 -21.43 -3.09 -4.61
CA ALA A 410 -21.88 -1.81 -5.13
C ALA A 410 -21.98 -1.83 -6.66
N TYR A 411 -20.99 -2.41 -7.35
CA TYR A 411 -21.02 -2.56 -8.80
C TYR A 411 -22.21 -3.43 -9.24
N THR A 412 -22.44 -4.53 -8.54
CA THR A 412 -23.57 -5.43 -8.81
C THR A 412 -24.92 -4.74 -8.60
N LEU A 413 -25.00 -3.84 -7.62
CA LEU A 413 -26.21 -3.08 -7.30
C LEU A 413 -26.53 -1.95 -8.28
N GLY A 414 -25.62 -1.63 -9.20
CA GLY A 414 -25.80 -0.62 -10.24
C GLY A 414 -24.97 0.65 -10.06
N ILE A 415 -24.27 0.81 -8.93
CA ILE A 415 -23.46 2.00 -8.66
C ILE A 415 -22.28 2.05 -9.64
N ARG A 416 -22.06 3.22 -10.26
CA ARG A 416 -20.98 3.40 -11.25
C ARG A 416 -20.01 4.52 -10.91
N ASN A 417 -20.44 5.57 -10.22
CA ASN A 417 -19.55 6.69 -9.88
C ASN A 417 -19.13 6.62 -8.41
N LEU A 418 -17.83 6.71 -8.16
CA LEU A 418 -17.27 6.67 -6.81
C LEU A 418 -16.50 7.96 -6.53
N LEU A 419 -16.53 8.43 -5.28
CA LEU A 419 -15.57 9.40 -4.75
C LEU A 419 -14.74 8.75 -3.64
N LEU A 420 -13.50 8.41 -3.96
CA LEU A 420 -12.62 7.65 -3.08
C LEU A 420 -11.88 8.60 -2.12
N ILE A 421 -12.12 8.43 -0.83
CA ILE A 421 -11.62 9.33 0.21
C ILE A 421 -11.02 8.55 1.37
N THR A 422 -10.00 9.13 2.01
CA THR A 422 -9.38 8.52 3.20
C THR A 422 -10.36 8.53 4.37
N GLY A 423 -11.13 9.61 4.51
CA GLY A 423 -12.11 9.80 5.59
C GLY A 423 -11.51 10.49 6.82
N ASP A 424 -12.36 11.23 7.53
CA ASP A 424 -11.98 11.96 8.74
C ASP A 424 -11.68 11.01 9.91
N PRO A 425 -10.62 11.18 10.70
CA PRO A 425 -10.33 10.27 11.81
C PRO A 425 -11.51 10.19 12.81
N PRO A 426 -11.83 9.00 13.38
CA PRO A 426 -12.97 8.82 14.29
C PRO A 426 -13.00 9.79 15.48
N LYS A 427 -11.82 10.26 15.92
CA LYS A 427 -11.66 11.26 16.97
C LYS A 427 -12.39 12.59 16.72
N LEU A 428 -12.73 12.90 15.47
CA LEU A 428 -13.48 14.10 15.10
C LEU A 428 -15.01 13.89 15.12
N GLY A 429 -15.47 12.65 15.30
CA GLY A 429 -16.88 12.27 15.23
C GLY A 429 -17.54 12.06 16.59
N ASP A 430 -18.74 11.47 16.54
CA ASP A 430 -19.59 11.23 17.72
C ASP A 430 -19.04 10.13 18.64
N TYR A 431 -18.15 9.28 18.12
CA TYR A 431 -17.59 8.09 18.79
C TYR A 431 -16.05 8.09 18.68
N PRO A 432 -15.33 8.90 19.48
CA PRO A 432 -13.89 9.06 19.36
C PRO A 432 -13.09 7.78 19.66
N ASP A 433 -13.66 6.85 20.42
CA ASP A 433 -13.05 5.57 20.78
C ASP A 433 -13.24 4.46 19.73
N ALA A 434 -13.94 4.74 18.62
CA ALA A 434 -14.12 3.78 17.55
C ALA A 434 -12.78 3.45 16.87
N THR A 435 -12.57 2.17 16.55
CA THR A 435 -11.33 1.71 15.92
C THR A 435 -11.14 2.33 14.53
N ALA A 436 -10.02 3.01 14.36
CA ALA A 436 -9.55 3.52 13.09
C ALA A 436 -8.86 2.37 12.31
N VAL A 437 -9.38 2.00 11.14
CA VAL A 437 -8.86 0.87 10.35
C VAL A 437 -7.74 1.34 9.42
N PHE A 438 -8.07 2.18 8.42
CA PHE A 438 -7.10 2.80 7.51
C PHE A 438 -6.02 1.84 6.96
N ASP A 439 -6.42 0.62 6.57
CA ASP A 439 -5.50 -0.34 5.93
C ASP A 439 -4.84 0.25 4.67
N VAL A 440 -5.55 1.15 4.00
CA VAL A 440 -5.09 2.00 2.89
C VAL A 440 -5.60 3.42 3.07
N ASP A 441 -5.00 4.36 2.34
CA ASP A 441 -5.54 5.71 2.18
C ASP A 441 -6.24 5.88 0.81
N SER A 442 -6.58 7.11 0.42
CA SER A 442 -7.32 7.37 -0.83
C SER A 442 -6.53 6.96 -2.09
N ILE A 443 -5.18 7.01 -2.07
CA ILE A 443 -4.36 6.54 -3.19
C ILE A 443 -4.42 5.01 -3.27
N GLY A 444 -4.28 4.34 -2.13
CA GLY A 444 -4.38 2.89 -2.06
C GLY A 444 -5.77 2.39 -2.46
N LEU A 445 -6.83 3.11 -2.07
CA LEU A 445 -8.20 2.80 -2.46
C LEU A 445 -8.44 3.01 -3.98
N VAL A 446 -7.88 4.06 -4.59
CA VAL A 446 -7.89 4.22 -6.05
C VAL A 446 -7.23 3.03 -6.72
N ASN A 447 -6.07 2.57 -6.22
CA ASN A 447 -5.42 1.37 -6.74
C ASN A 447 -6.29 0.11 -6.60
N VAL A 448 -6.98 -0.07 -5.47
CA VAL A 448 -7.94 -1.19 -5.30
C VAL A 448 -9.02 -1.12 -6.39
N VAL A 449 -9.71 0.00 -6.53
CA VAL A 449 -10.82 0.13 -7.50
C VAL A 449 -10.31 0.03 -8.94
N ASN A 450 -9.14 0.60 -9.23
CA ASN A 450 -8.52 0.49 -10.55
C ASN A 450 -8.22 -0.97 -10.89
N ARG A 451 -7.71 -1.78 -9.96
CA ARG A 451 -7.53 -3.22 -10.19
C ARG A 451 -8.83 -3.97 -10.42
N LEU A 452 -9.90 -3.64 -9.69
CA LEU A 452 -11.23 -4.21 -9.95
C LEU A 452 -11.70 -3.87 -11.37
N ASN A 453 -11.46 -2.64 -11.85
CA ASN A 453 -11.72 -2.22 -13.23
C ASN A 453 -10.86 -2.95 -14.27
N HIS A 454 -9.81 -3.65 -13.84
CA HIS A 454 -8.96 -4.51 -14.65
C HIS A 454 -9.21 -6.01 -14.38
N GLY A 455 -10.29 -6.37 -13.69
CA GLY A 455 -10.67 -7.76 -13.42
C GLY A 455 -9.76 -8.46 -12.42
N ARG A 456 -9.06 -7.70 -11.57
CA ARG A 456 -8.07 -8.21 -10.61
C ARG A 456 -8.35 -7.78 -9.19
N ASP A 457 -8.11 -8.69 -8.26
CA ASP A 457 -8.23 -8.43 -6.85
C ASP A 457 -7.00 -7.67 -6.31
N ILE A 458 -6.96 -7.48 -4.99
CA ILE A 458 -5.86 -6.78 -4.31
C ILE A 458 -4.55 -7.57 -4.33
N GLY A 459 -4.62 -8.91 -4.37
CA GLY A 459 -3.48 -9.81 -4.53
C GLY A 459 -3.00 -9.95 -5.97
N ASP A 460 -3.61 -9.21 -6.91
CA ASP A 460 -3.40 -9.28 -8.36
C ASP A 460 -3.92 -10.57 -9.01
N ASN A 461 -4.76 -11.33 -8.30
CA ASN A 461 -5.42 -12.50 -8.84
C ASN A 461 -6.57 -12.08 -9.76
N ALA A 462 -6.68 -12.70 -10.92
CA ALA A 462 -7.83 -12.51 -11.80
C ALA A 462 -9.09 -13.15 -11.16
N PHE A 463 -10.21 -12.42 -11.12
CA PHE A 463 -11.46 -12.92 -10.53
C PHE A 463 -12.67 -12.89 -11.47
N GLY A 464 -12.47 -12.55 -12.75
CA GLY A 464 -13.51 -12.61 -13.79
C GLY A 464 -13.61 -11.32 -14.60
N ASP A 465 -14.84 -10.96 -14.95
CA ASP A 465 -15.13 -9.75 -15.72
C ASP A 465 -14.76 -8.48 -14.92
N PRO A 466 -14.19 -7.46 -15.57
CA PRO A 466 -13.81 -6.23 -14.90
C PRO A 466 -15.04 -5.44 -14.43
N THR A 467 -14.86 -4.67 -13.35
CA THR A 467 -15.79 -3.58 -13.05
C THR A 467 -15.58 -2.42 -14.03
N GLY A 468 -16.47 -1.43 -13.95
CA GLY A 468 -16.45 -0.24 -14.81
C GLY A 468 -16.74 1.02 -13.98
N PHE A 469 -16.14 1.13 -12.80
CA PHE A 469 -16.30 2.30 -11.95
C PHE A 469 -15.65 3.52 -12.59
N PHE A 470 -16.37 4.65 -12.59
CA PHE A 470 -15.81 5.96 -12.87
C PHE A 470 -15.20 6.52 -11.59
N ILE A 471 -13.87 6.62 -11.56
CA ILE A 471 -13.10 6.82 -10.33
C ILE A 471 -12.90 8.31 -10.05
N GLY A 472 -13.57 8.82 -9.02
CA GLY A 472 -13.41 10.18 -8.51
C GLY A 472 -12.53 10.24 -7.28
N VAL A 473 -11.84 11.37 -7.08
CA VAL A 473 -11.10 11.66 -5.85
C VAL A 473 -11.34 13.08 -5.33
N GLY A 474 -11.19 13.28 -4.01
CA GLY A 474 -11.21 14.61 -3.41
C GLY A 474 -9.86 15.33 -3.54
N VAL A 475 -9.89 16.65 -3.71
CA VAL A 475 -8.70 17.52 -3.70
C VAL A 475 -8.98 18.86 -2.98
N ASN A 476 -7.99 19.43 -2.29
CA ASN A 476 -8.15 20.73 -1.62
C ASN A 476 -7.26 21.83 -2.23
N PRO A 477 -7.81 22.73 -3.07
CA PRO A 477 -7.07 23.85 -3.66
C PRO A 477 -6.46 24.83 -2.64
N GLN A 478 -6.98 24.84 -1.41
CA GLN A 478 -6.59 25.76 -0.34
C GLN A 478 -5.95 25.01 0.85
N ALA A 479 -5.34 23.85 0.59
CA ALA A 479 -4.61 23.10 1.62
C ALA A 479 -3.47 23.94 2.22
N HIS A 480 -3.28 23.86 3.55
CA HIS A 480 -2.19 24.54 4.24
C HIS A 480 -0.80 24.21 3.67
N ASN A 481 -0.60 22.96 3.23
CA ASN A 481 0.60 22.54 2.50
C ASN A 481 0.20 22.15 1.08
N LEU A 482 0.20 23.12 0.18
CA LEU A 482 -0.28 22.96 -1.19
C LEU A 482 0.62 22.01 -2.00
N ASP A 483 1.94 22.07 -1.83
CA ASP A 483 2.87 21.19 -2.56
C ASP A 483 2.67 19.72 -2.19
N TYR A 484 2.36 19.44 -0.92
CA TYR A 484 2.00 18.10 -0.48
C TYR A 484 0.67 17.64 -1.09
N GLU A 485 -0.34 18.50 -1.12
CA GLU A 485 -1.64 18.19 -1.73
C GLU A 485 -1.54 17.93 -3.23
N ILE A 486 -0.77 18.75 -3.96
CA ILE A 486 -0.51 18.56 -5.40
C ILE A 486 0.18 17.21 -5.66
N ARG A 487 1.19 16.87 -4.86
CA ARG A 487 1.89 15.58 -5.00
C ARG A 487 0.97 14.40 -4.75
N ARG A 488 0.15 14.46 -3.70
CA ARG A 488 -0.84 13.43 -3.42
C ARG A 488 -1.94 13.35 -4.48
N PHE A 489 -2.32 14.48 -5.06
CA PHE A 489 -3.24 14.52 -6.17
C PHE A 489 -2.66 13.82 -7.40
N TRP A 490 -1.41 14.11 -7.75
CA TRP A 490 -0.70 13.40 -8.82
C TRP A 490 -0.69 11.89 -8.60
N TYR A 491 -0.38 11.41 -7.39
CA TYR A 491 -0.43 9.98 -7.10
C TYR A 491 -1.82 9.35 -7.20
N LYS A 492 -2.89 10.10 -6.90
CA LYS A 492 -4.26 9.64 -7.15
C LYS A 492 -4.54 9.49 -8.64
N VAL A 493 -4.06 10.43 -9.45
CA VAL A 493 -4.17 10.39 -10.93
C VAL A 493 -3.40 9.19 -11.48
N ASP A 494 -2.14 9.01 -11.06
CA ASP A 494 -1.29 7.89 -11.46
C ASP A 494 -1.88 6.53 -11.08
N ALA A 495 -2.53 6.45 -9.90
CA ALA A 495 -3.24 5.25 -9.46
C ALA A 495 -4.48 4.91 -10.31
N GLY A 496 -5.00 5.85 -11.10
CA GLY A 496 -6.13 5.65 -12.01
C GLY A 496 -7.37 6.51 -11.72
N ALA A 497 -7.26 7.62 -11.00
CA ALA A 497 -8.36 8.56 -10.86
C ALA A 497 -8.72 9.22 -12.21
N GLU A 498 -10.02 9.36 -12.50
CA GLU A 498 -10.53 9.84 -13.78
C GLU A 498 -11.25 11.19 -13.68
N PHE A 499 -11.68 11.58 -12.48
CA PHE A 499 -12.12 12.95 -12.19
C PHE A 499 -11.80 13.34 -10.74
N ALA A 500 -11.89 14.62 -10.42
CA ALA A 500 -11.74 15.10 -9.06
C ALA A 500 -12.83 16.10 -8.67
N ILE A 501 -13.22 16.06 -7.39
CA ILE A 501 -14.11 17.05 -6.78
C ILE A 501 -13.30 17.87 -5.77
N THR A 502 -13.35 19.19 -5.89
CA THR A 502 -12.66 20.06 -4.94
C THR A 502 -13.43 20.16 -3.63
N GLN A 503 -12.71 20.40 -2.53
CA GLN A 503 -13.33 21.01 -1.34
C GLN A 503 -14.01 22.34 -1.72
N PRO A 504 -15.01 22.80 -0.95
CA PRO A 504 -15.70 24.05 -1.21
C PRO A 504 -14.73 25.23 -1.41
N VAL A 505 -14.89 25.92 -2.53
CA VAL A 505 -14.06 27.06 -2.90
C VAL A 505 -14.83 28.35 -2.60
N PHE A 506 -14.32 29.13 -1.64
CA PHE A 506 -14.81 30.48 -1.34
C PHE A 506 -13.90 31.57 -1.91
N ASP A 507 -12.77 31.17 -2.51
CA ASP A 507 -11.78 32.01 -3.17
C ASP A 507 -11.52 31.46 -4.59
N PRO A 508 -12.23 31.99 -5.61
CA PRO A 508 -12.07 31.57 -7.00
C PRO A 508 -10.63 31.69 -7.53
N GLU A 509 -9.92 32.76 -7.17
CA GLU A 509 -8.53 32.98 -7.60
C GLU A 509 -7.61 31.87 -7.10
N ALA A 510 -7.82 31.41 -5.85
CA ALA A 510 -7.06 30.28 -5.30
C ALA A 510 -7.29 28.98 -6.09
N LEU A 511 -8.53 28.72 -6.54
CA LEU A 511 -8.81 27.57 -7.40
C LEU A 511 -8.12 27.72 -8.76
N LEU A 512 -8.20 28.88 -9.40
CA LEU A 512 -7.54 29.12 -10.70
C LEU A 512 -6.02 28.91 -10.61
N SER A 513 -5.37 29.46 -9.57
CA SER A 513 -3.94 29.23 -9.33
C SER A 513 -3.61 27.77 -9.08
N PHE A 514 -4.48 27.04 -8.36
CA PHE A 514 -4.31 25.61 -8.16
C PHE A 514 -4.38 24.82 -9.46
N LEU A 515 -5.34 25.13 -10.34
CA LEU A 515 -5.51 24.48 -11.65
C LEU A 515 -4.29 24.63 -12.55
N GLU A 516 -3.60 25.77 -12.51
CA GLU A 516 -2.33 25.98 -13.23
C GLU A 516 -1.23 25.05 -12.70
N LYS A 517 -1.10 24.93 -11.38
CA LYS A 517 -0.07 24.11 -10.74
C LYS A 517 -0.25 22.61 -11.00
N ILE A 518 -1.48 22.13 -11.14
CA ILE A 518 -1.77 20.72 -11.46
C ILE A 518 -1.83 20.41 -12.95
N SER A 519 -1.53 21.37 -13.84
CA SER A 519 -1.64 21.20 -15.30
C SER A 519 -0.96 19.93 -15.85
N HIS A 520 0.16 19.52 -15.25
CA HIS A 520 0.93 18.32 -15.62
C HIS A 520 0.24 16.99 -15.31
N CYS A 521 -0.74 16.96 -14.39
CA CYS A 521 -1.47 15.77 -13.97
C CYS A 521 -2.99 15.98 -13.99
N ARG A 522 -3.45 16.97 -14.74
CA ARG A 522 -4.83 17.45 -14.68
C ARG A 522 -5.80 16.44 -15.30
N ILE A 523 -6.73 15.97 -14.47
CA ILE A 523 -7.96 15.27 -14.87
C ILE A 523 -9.17 16.23 -14.78
N PRO A 524 -10.34 15.89 -15.34
CA PRO A 524 -11.56 16.68 -15.18
C PRO A 524 -11.84 17.08 -13.73
N ILE A 525 -12.08 18.37 -13.50
CA ILE A 525 -12.34 18.95 -12.18
C ILE A 525 -13.80 19.36 -12.06
N ILE A 526 -14.45 18.96 -10.98
CA ILE A 526 -15.77 19.42 -10.55
C ILE A 526 -15.55 20.35 -9.34
N ALA A 527 -15.87 21.63 -9.49
CA ALA A 527 -15.67 22.62 -8.43
C ALA A 527 -16.72 22.47 -7.33
N GLY A 528 -16.28 22.33 -6.08
CA GLY A 528 -17.15 22.37 -4.91
C GLY A 528 -17.58 23.80 -4.60
N ILE A 529 -18.89 24.04 -4.56
CA ILE A 529 -19.50 25.33 -4.22
C ILE A 529 -20.46 25.15 -3.05
N TRP A 530 -20.39 26.04 -2.06
CA TRP A 530 -21.20 25.95 -0.85
C TRP A 530 -21.98 27.25 -0.59
N PRO A 531 -23.32 27.25 -0.74
CA PRO A 531 -24.14 28.42 -0.41
C PRO A 531 -24.26 28.58 1.11
N LEU A 532 -23.67 29.65 1.66
CA LEU A 532 -23.68 29.92 3.10
C LEU A 532 -25.10 30.18 3.61
N ALA A 533 -25.48 29.55 4.71
CA ALA A 533 -26.85 29.64 5.21
C ALA A 533 -27.12 30.86 6.11
N SER A 534 -26.10 31.33 6.82
CA SER A 534 -26.11 32.45 7.77
C SER A 534 -24.68 32.84 8.16
N LEU A 535 -24.49 33.97 8.83
CA LEU A 535 -23.18 34.35 9.38
C LEU A 535 -22.64 33.28 10.34
N ARG A 536 -23.47 32.78 11.25
CA ARG A 536 -23.10 31.72 12.20
C ARG A 536 -22.65 30.44 11.48
N ASN A 537 -23.27 30.10 10.34
CA ASN A 537 -22.84 28.96 9.54
C ASN A 537 -21.46 29.20 8.92
N ALA A 538 -21.18 30.41 8.41
CA ALA A 538 -19.88 30.78 7.88
C ALA A 538 -18.78 30.76 8.96
N GLU A 539 -19.05 31.32 10.15
CA GLU A 539 -18.11 31.29 11.29
C GLU A 539 -17.75 29.86 11.71
N PHE A 540 -18.76 28.98 11.78
CA PHE A 540 -18.57 27.57 12.08
C PHE A 540 -17.70 26.89 11.03
N LEU A 541 -17.99 27.08 9.73
CA LEU A 541 -17.19 26.48 8.66
C LEU A 541 -15.73 26.95 8.69
N ARG A 542 -15.50 28.24 8.93
CA ARG A 542 -14.16 28.84 8.99
C ARG A 542 -13.34 28.34 10.19
N SER A 543 -13.99 28.11 11.34
CA SER A 543 -13.29 27.89 12.60
C SER A 543 -13.23 26.43 13.01
N GLU A 544 -14.27 25.65 12.69
CA GLU A 544 -14.50 24.30 13.23
C GLU A 544 -14.40 23.20 12.17
N VAL A 545 -14.29 23.55 10.88
CA VAL A 545 -14.22 22.56 9.79
C VAL A 545 -12.83 22.56 9.16
N PRO A 546 -12.02 21.51 9.42
CA PRO A 546 -10.67 21.41 8.86
C PRO A 546 -10.68 21.48 7.33
N GLY A 547 -9.73 22.24 6.78
CA GLY A 547 -9.53 22.34 5.33
C GLY A 547 -10.46 23.32 4.62
N ILE A 548 -11.38 23.98 5.32
CA ILE A 548 -12.17 25.08 4.76
C ILE A 548 -11.50 26.42 5.08
N TYR A 549 -11.29 27.22 4.05
CA TYR A 549 -10.89 28.62 4.18
C TYR A 549 -11.99 29.51 3.62
N ILE A 550 -12.41 30.51 4.41
CA ILE A 550 -13.36 31.54 3.99
C ILE A 550 -12.66 32.89 4.11
N PRO A 551 -12.49 33.63 2.99
CA PRO A 551 -11.87 34.95 3.00
C PRO A 551 -12.60 35.96 3.90
N ASP A 552 -11.86 36.94 4.42
CA ASP A 552 -12.44 38.02 5.23
C ASP A 552 -13.47 38.85 4.45
N SER A 553 -13.28 39.00 3.14
CA SER A 553 -14.23 39.66 2.24
C SER A 553 -15.60 38.98 2.24
N VAL A 554 -15.63 37.64 2.20
CA VAL A 554 -16.85 36.84 2.26
C VAL A 554 -17.51 36.96 3.64
N MET A 555 -16.72 36.92 4.72
CA MET A 555 -17.23 37.06 6.08
C MET A 555 -17.89 38.42 6.32
N GLU A 556 -17.29 39.50 5.83
CA GLU A 556 -17.83 40.85 5.95
C GLU A 556 -19.14 41.03 5.16
N ARG A 557 -19.26 40.42 3.98
CA ARG A 557 -20.52 40.37 3.21
C ARG A 557 -21.62 39.65 4.00
N MET A 558 -21.31 38.47 4.55
CA MET A 558 -22.26 37.70 5.36
C MET A 558 -22.72 38.48 6.59
N LYS A 559 -21.82 39.21 7.25
CA LYS A 559 -22.15 40.03 8.42
C LYS A 559 -23.12 41.16 8.07
N LYS A 560 -22.85 41.92 7.00
CA LYS A 560 -23.73 42.99 6.51
C LYS A 560 -25.12 42.47 6.11
N ALA A 561 -25.19 41.26 5.54
CA ALA A 561 -26.44 40.65 5.16
C ALA A 561 -27.24 40.11 6.36
N GLU A 562 -26.57 39.58 7.39
CA GLU A 562 -27.20 39.12 8.63
C GLU A 562 -27.90 40.28 9.37
N GLU A 563 -27.27 41.44 9.43
CA GLU A 563 -27.86 42.67 10.01
C GLU A 563 -29.16 43.10 9.30
N LYS A 564 -29.33 42.72 8.04
CA LYS A 564 -30.51 43.00 7.22
C LYS A 564 -31.53 41.84 7.16
N GLY A 565 -31.22 40.69 7.77
CA GLY A 565 -32.03 39.48 7.66
C GLY A 565 -31.95 38.78 6.29
N GLU A 566 -30.93 39.09 5.48
CA GLU A 566 -30.77 38.64 4.10
C GLU A 566 -29.61 37.63 3.93
N ALA A 567 -28.99 37.17 5.02
CA ALA A 567 -27.79 36.33 4.97
C ALA A 567 -27.89 35.08 4.08
N ALA A 568 -29.05 34.41 4.09
CA ALA A 568 -29.26 33.24 3.22
C ALA A 568 -29.30 33.60 1.73
N ARG A 569 -29.81 34.78 1.38
CA ARG A 569 -29.84 35.27 0.00
C ARG A 569 -28.43 35.65 -0.44
N GLU A 570 -27.69 36.33 0.43
CA GLU A 570 -26.31 36.73 0.15
C GLU A 570 -25.38 35.52 0.00
N GLY A 571 -25.54 34.48 0.82
CA GLY A 571 -24.78 33.24 0.66
C GLY A 571 -25.04 32.52 -0.67
N ILE A 572 -26.23 32.66 -1.26
CA ILE A 572 -26.55 32.17 -2.61
C ILE A 572 -25.88 33.05 -3.67
N ASN A 573 -25.89 34.38 -3.50
CA ASN A 573 -25.22 35.30 -4.41
C ASN A 573 -23.72 35.03 -4.47
N ILE A 574 -23.05 34.89 -3.31
CA ILE A 574 -21.62 34.56 -3.23
C ILE A 574 -21.34 33.24 -3.97
N ALA A 575 -22.13 32.20 -3.73
CA ALA A 575 -21.96 30.91 -4.41
C ALA A 575 -22.15 31.01 -5.94
N ARG A 576 -23.10 31.82 -6.41
CA ARG A 576 -23.32 32.08 -7.84
C ARG A 576 -22.15 32.82 -8.48
N GLU A 577 -21.66 33.87 -7.82
CA GLU A 577 -20.51 34.65 -8.29
C GLU A 577 -19.27 33.76 -8.42
N SER A 578 -18.96 32.97 -7.38
CA SER A 578 -17.84 32.02 -7.41
C SER A 578 -17.99 30.98 -8.52
N LEU A 579 -19.20 30.48 -8.76
CA LEU A 579 -19.47 29.50 -9.82
C LEU A 579 -19.27 30.10 -11.21
N LEU A 580 -19.81 31.29 -11.47
CA LEU A 580 -19.64 31.98 -12.76
C LEU A 580 -18.17 32.28 -13.05
N GLU A 581 -17.39 32.66 -12.05
CA GLU A 581 -15.97 32.99 -12.21
C GLU A 581 -15.11 31.77 -12.57
N VAL A 582 -15.40 30.59 -12.02
CA VAL A 582 -14.58 29.39 -12.24
C VAL A 582 -15.10 28.50 -13.38
N ARG A 583 -16.32 28.76 -13.87
CA ARG A 583 -17.06 27.94 -14.85
C ARG A 583 -16.20 27.48 -16.03
N ASP A 584 -15.57 28.43 -16.72
CA ASP A 584 -14.83 28.16 -17.96
C ASP A 584 -13.52 27.41 -17.71
N SER A 585 -13.10 27.32 -16.44
CA SER A 585 -11.89 26.64 -16.01
C SER A 585 -12.15 25.24 -15.45
N VAL A 586 -13.39 24.77 -15.34
CA VAL A 586 -13.73 23.45 -14.76
C VAL A 586 -14.72 22.68 -15.64
N GLN A 587 -14.88 21.38 -15.38
CA GLN A 587 -15.74 20.48 -16.17
C GLN A 587 -17.12 20.29 -15.53
N GLY A 588 -17.31 20.80 -14.31
CA GLY A 588 -18.59 20.75 -13.63
C GLY A 588 -18.58 21.46 -12.28
N VAL A 589 -19.73 21.43 -11.62
CA VAL A 589 -19.93 21.97 -10.27
C VAL A 589 -20.57 20.91 -9.37
N GLN A 590 -20.14 20.88 -8.11
CA GLN A 590 -20.85 20.22 -7.03
C GLN A 590 -21.37 21.27 -6.05
N VAL A 591 -22.69 21.35 -5.86
CA VAL A 591 -23.29 22.28 -4.90
C VAL A 591 -23.73 21.55 -3.63
N SER A 592 -23.22 21.98 -2.47
CA SER A 592 -23.62 21.42 -1.17
C SER A 592 -24.99 21.93 -0.72
N THR A 593 -25.74 21.09 0.00
CA THR A 593 -27.10 21.41 0.50
C THR A 593 -27.13 21.54 2.03
N PRO A 594 -26.64 22.66 2.59
CA PRO A 594 -26.63 22.83 4.04
C PRO A 594 -28.05 22.73 4.62
N PHE A 595 -28.18 21.95 5.68
CA PHE A 595 -29.45 21.66 6.34
C PHE A 595 -30.52 20.99 5.45
N GLY A 596 -30.11 20.35 4.35
CA GLY A 596 -31.01 19.61 3.46
C GLY A 596 -31.91 20.49 2.59
N LYS A 597 -31.57 21.78 2.42
CA LYS A 597 -32.31 22.74 1.58
C LYS A 597 -31.85 22.67 0.12
N TYR A 598 -32.25 21.61 -0.59
CA TYR A 598 -31.84 21.35 -1.97
C TYR A 598 -32.33 22.42 -2.96
N GLU A 599 -33.41 23.14 -2.65
CA GLU A 599 -33.93 24.23 -3.48
C GLU A 599 -32.89 25.34 -3.69
N ARG A 600 -32.03 25.56 -2.70
CA ARG A 600 -30.93 26.55 -2.79
C ARG A 600 -29.85 26.10 -3.78
N ALA A 601 -29.55 24.80 -3.84
CA ALA A 601 -28.59 24.28 -4.80
C ALA A 601 -29.13 24.44 -6.23
N ILE A 602 -30.41 24.15 -6.44
CA ILE A 602 -31.08 24.40 -7.73
C ILE A 602 -30.99 25.89 -8.10
N GLU A 603 -31.19 26.80 -7.16
CA GLU A 603 -31.10 28.24 -7.41
C GLU A 603 -29.68 28.71 -7.79
N VAL A 604 -28.64 28.15 -7.14
CA VAL A 604 -27.25 28.43 -7.51
C VAL A 604 -26.95 27.93 -8.93
N ILE A 605 -27.41 26.73 -9.29
CA ILE A 605 -27.14 26.11 -10.59
C ILE A 605 -27.92 26.78 -11.71
N LYS A 606 -29.20 27.13 -11.49
CA LYS A 606 -30.04 27.83 -12.49
C LYS A 606 -29.42 29.13 -12.98
N ALA A 607 -28.69 29.83 -12.12
CA ALA A 607 -27.98 31.04 -12.49
C ALA A 607 -27.06 30.86 -13.72
N MET A 608 -26.47 29.67 -13.90
CA MET A 608 -25.64 29.38 -15.06
C MET A 608 -26.44 29.18 -16.35
N ARG A 609 -27.64 28.63 -16.22
CA ARG A 609 -28.51 28.29 -17.36
C ARG A 609 -29.24 29.51 -17.93
N ASP A 610 -29.37 30.56 -17.12
CA ASP A 610 -30.02 31.82 -17.52
C ASP A 610 -29.04 32.80 -18.22
N ASP A 611 -27.73 32.54 -18.18
CA ASP A 611 -26.66 33.32 -18.86
C ASP A 611 -26.21 32.69 -20.20
N GLU A 612 -26.80 31.55 -20.62
CA GLU A 612 -26.69 30.93 -21.95
C GLU A 612 -27.83 31.38 -22.88
#